data_AF-A0A7C1GCN2-F1
#
_entry.id   AF-A0A7C1GCN2-F1
#
_cell.length_a   1.000
_cell.length_b   1.000
_cell.length_c   1.000
_cell.angle_alpha   90.00
_cell.angle_beta   90.00
_cell.angle_gamma   90.00
#
_symmetry.space_group_name_H-M   'P 1'
#
loop_
_entity.id
_entity.type
_entity.pdbx_description
1 polymer ?
#
loop_
_entity_poly.entity_id
_entity_poly.type
_entity_poly.pdbx_seq_one_letter_code
_entity_poly.pdbx_strand_id
1 'polypeptide(L)'
;MKLEEFRVYQISMDLGDDVWDVVIKWDFFAKDTIGKQLVRAIDSVAANLSEGYGRHHYKEAKNFNYYSRGSLYETKTWLTKAKNRKLLNEEIFNQMMITIDDISVKLNNYIKSIGKTKNQ
;
A
#
# COMPACT_ATOMS: atom_id res chain seq x y z
N MET A 1 10.00 9.78 16.50
CA MET A 1 9.01 8.86 15.90
C MET A 1 9.73 7.54 15.72
N LYS A 2 9.05 6.42 15.93
CA LYS A 2 9.49 5.10 15.48
C LYS A 2 8.67 4.67 14.25
N LEU A 3 9.17 3.75 13.44
CA LEU A 3 8.44 3.29 12.24
C LEU A 3 7.10 2.65 12.63
N GLU A 4 7.06 2.00 13.78
CA GLU A 4 5.88 1.32 14.33
C GLU A 4 4.77 2.32 14.72
N GLU A 5 5.13 3.57 15.01
CA GLU A 5 4.19 4.66 15.30
C GLU A 5 3.67 5.32 14.01
N PHE A 6 4.24 4.97 12.86
CA PHE A 6 3.88 5.56 11.57
C PHE A 6 2.58 4.93 11.05
N ARG A 7 1.46 5.57 11.37
CA ARG A 7 0.12 5.00 11.14
C ARG A 7 -0.14 4.52 9.70
N VAL A 8 0.35 5.23 8.69
CA VAL A 8 0.16 4.82 7.29
C VAL A 8 0.96 3.55 6.94
N TYR A 9 2.12 3.35 7.57
CA TYR A 9 2.88 2.10 7.44
C TYR A 9 2.12 0.93 8.07
N GLN A 10 1.60 1.10 9.30
CA GLN A 10 0.81 0.06 9.98
C GLN A 10 -0.43 -0.35 9.17
N ILE A 11 -1.21 0.62 8.68
CA ILE A 11 -2.40 0.31 7.87
C ILE A 11 -2.00 -0.39 6.54
N SER A 12 -0.83 -0.06 5.98
CA SER A 12 -0.34 -0.73 4.76
C SER A 12 0.10 -2.18 5.04
N MET A 13 0.68 -2.46 6.22
CA MET A 13 1.01 -3.82 6.66
C MET A 13 -0.27 -4.64 6.83
N ASP A 14 -1.24 -4.12 7.58
CA ASP A 14 -2.52 -4.79 7.84
C ASP A 14 -3.25 -5.13 6.53
N LEU A 15 -3.30 -4.18 5.57
CA LEU A 15 -3.91 -4.41 4.27
C LEU A 15 -3.14 -5.45 3.44
N GLY A 16 -1.81 -5.55 3.60
CA GLY A 16 -0.99 -6.58 2.95
C GLY A 16 -1.38 -7.99 3.42
N ASP A 17 -1.53 -8.16 4.73
CA ASP A 17 -1.94 -9.43 5.34
C ASP A 17 -3.38 -9.80 4.93
N ASP A 18 -4.31 -8.84 4.95
CA ASP A 18 -5.69 -9.05 4.48
C ASP A 18 -5.73 -9.54 3.02
N VAL A 19 -4.91 -8.91 2.16
CA VAL A 19 -4.79 -9.29 0.75
C VAL A 19 -4.17 -10.69 0.60
N TRP A 20 -3.12 -10.99 1.37
CA TRP A 20 -2.48 -12.31 1.37
C TRP A 20 -3.49 -13.41 1.71
N ASP A 21 -4.25 -13.23 2.78
CA ASP A 21 -5.23 -14.20 3.28
C ASP A 21 -6.38 -14.46 2.29
N VAL A 22 -6.68 -13.49 1.43
CA VAL A 22 -7.61 -13.68 0.32
C VAL A 22 -6.94 -14.43 -0.83
N VAL A 23 -5.78 -13.95 -1.30
CA VAL A 23 -5.10 -14.46 -2.49
C VAL A 23 -4.62 -15.90 -2.30
N ILE A 24 -4.20 -16.27 -1.09
CA ILE A 24 -3.71 -17.62 -0.80
C ILE A 24 -4.79 -18.70 -1.00
N LYS A 25 -6.07 -18.33 -0.95
CA LYS A 25 -7.22 -19.22 -1.17
C LYS A 25 -7.60 -19.38 -2.64
N TRP A 26 -7.03 -18.57 -3.55
CA TRP A 26 -7.37 -18.64 -4.97
C TRP A 26 -6.75 -19.87 -5.66
N ASP A 27 -7.41 -20.32 -6.73
CA ASP A 27 -6.87 -21.34 -7.63
C ASP A 27 -5.56 -20.91 -8.27
N PHE A 28 -4.76 -21.90 -8.68
CA PHE A 28 -3.40 -21.70 -9.16
C PHE A 28 -3.28 -20.61 -10.23
N PHE A 29 -4.12 -20.62 -11.27
CA PHE A 29 -4.00 -19.66 -12.37
C PHE A 29 -4.25 -18.22 -11.92
N ALA A 30 -5.30 -17.99 -11.11
CA ALA A 30 -5.60 -16.66 -10.58
C ALA A 30 -4.51 -16.16 -9.63
N LYS A 31 -4.03 -17.06 -8.75
CA LYS A 31 -2.94 -16.80 -7.81
C LYS A 31 -1.63 -16.47 -8.53
N ASP A 32 -1.23 -17.26 -9.52
CA ASP A 32 0.03 -17.10 -10.24
C ASP A 32 0.06 -15.85 -11.13
N THR A 33 -1.09 -15.46 -11.67
CA THR A 33 -1.22 -14.28 -12.53
C THR A 33 -1.42 -13.00 -11.72
N ILE A 34 -2.66 -12.70 -11.33
CA ILE A 34 -2.98 -11.41 -10.68
C ILE A 34 -2.83 -11.46 -9.17
N GLY A 35 -2.90 -12.63 -8.54
CA GLY A 35 -2.69 -12.78 -7.10
C GLY A 35 -1.29 -12.35 -6.69
N LYS A 36 -0.25 -12.90 -7.32
CA LYS A 36 1.15 -12.51 -7.08
C LYS A 36 1.39 -11.03 -7.34
N GLN A 37 0.78 -10.46 -8.38
CA GLN A 37 0.92 -9.03 -8.69
C GLN A 37 0.25 -8.17 -7.62
N LEU A 38 -0.94 -8.55 -7.17
CA LEU A 38 -1.67 -7.85 -6.12
C LEU A 38 -0.89 -7.85 -4.79
N VAL A 39 -0.44 -9.03 -4.33
CA VAL A 39 0.35 -9.19 -3.09
C VAL A 39 1.62 -8.34 -3.15
N ARG A 40 2.40 -8.46 -4.24
CA ARG A 40 3.64 -7.68 -4.40
C ARG A 40 3.39 -6.18 -4.39
N ALA A 41 2.31 -5.73 -5.03
CA ALA A 41 1.97 -4.31 -5.07
C ALA A 41 1.64 -3.76 -3.68
N ILE A 42 0.82 -4.46 -2.89
CA ILE A 42 0.46 -3.97 -1.55
C ILE A 42 1.64 -4.02 -0.58
N ASP A 43 2.41 -5.11 -0.57
CA ASP A 43 3.58 -5.26 0.31
C ASP A 43 4.64 -4.19 0.01
N SER A 44 4.79 -3.85 -1.27
CA SER A 44 5.70 -2.79 -1.73
C SER A 44 5.34 -1.41 -1.16
N VAL A 45 4.07 -1.15 -0.80
CA VAL A 45 3.68 0.12 -0.16
C VAL A 45 4.39 0.28 1.18
N ALA A 46 4.26 -0.71 2.07
CA ALA A 46 4.88 -0.71 3.39
C ALA A 46 6.41 -0.81 3.31
N ALA A 47 6.93 -1.64 2.41
CA ALA A 47 8.37 -1.78 2.19
C ALA A 47 9.03 -0.45 1.80
N ASN A 48 8.46 0.27 0.82
CA ASN A 48 8.95 1.58 0.42
C ASN A 48 8.77 2.65 1.51
N LEU A 49 7.69 2.59 2.31
CA LEU A 49 7.50 3.50 3.44
C LEU A 49 8.62 3.31 4.48
N SER A 50 8.92 2.06 4.83
CA SER A 50 10.01 1.69 5.73
C SER A 50 11.37 2.12 5.19
N GLU A 51 11.64 1.85 3.91
CA GLU A 51 12.91 2.22 3.30
C GLU A 51 13.10 3.74 3.24
N GLY A 52 12.05 4.47 2.86
CA GLY A 52 12.04 5.93 2.88
C GLY A 52 12.25 6.51 4.27
N TYR A 53 11.66 5.88 5.30
CA TYR A 53 11.84 6.26 6.70
C TYR A 53 13.29 6.12 7.17
N GLY A 54 14.01 5.10 6.68
CA GLY A 54 15.42 4.87 7.00
C GLY A 54 16.42 5.78 6.28
N ARG A 55 15.98 6.63 5.34
CA ARG A 55 16.89 7.53 4.59
C ARG A 55 17.23 8.80 5.37
N HIS A 56 18.49 9.24 5.27
CA HIS A 56 18.98 10.46 5.95
C HIS A 56 18.60 11.75 5.21
N HIS A 57 18.36 11.72 3.90
CA HIS A 57 18.04 12.90 3.11
C HIS A 57 16.56 12.97 2.74
N TYR A 58 15.93 14.12 3.01
CA TYR A 58 14.49 14.33 2.75
C TYR A 58 14.08 14.11 1.30
N LYS A 59 14.95 14.41 0.32
CA LYS A 59 14.66 14.18 -1.10
C LYS A 59 14.54 12.69 -1.42
N GLU A 60 15.45 11.88 -0.89
CA GLU A 60 15.43 10.43 -1.09
C GLU A 60 14.24 9.80 -0.35
N ALA A 61 14.03 10.17 0.91
CA ALA A 61 12.86 9.73 1.67
C ALA A 61 11.56 10.02 0.91
N LYS A 62 11.44 11.21 0.32
CA LYS A 62 10.26 11.60 -0.48
C LYS A 62 10.09 10.77 -1.75
N ASN A 63 11.17 10.40 -2.42
CA ASN A 63 11.13 9.52 -3.60
C ASN A 63 10.58 8.14 -3.25
N PHE A 64 11.02 7.54 -2.15
CA PHE A 64 10.47 6.26 -1.67
C PHE A 64 8.97 6.35 -1.37
N ASN A 65 8.51 7.45 -0.77
CA ASN A 65 7.08 7.65 -0.56
C ASN A 65 6.30 7.82 -1.87
N TYR A 66 6.91 8.35 -2.93
CA TYR A 66 6.31 8.35 -4.26
C TYR A 66 6.21 6.94 -4.86
N TYR A 67 7.20 6.06 -4.62
CA TYR A 67 7.11 4.66 -4.98
C TYR A 67 5.99 3.94 -4.21
N SER A 68 5.88 4.15 -2.89
CA SER A 68 4.74 3.65 -2.10
C SER A 68 3.41 4.09 -2.71
N ARG A 69 3.30 5.35 -3.14
CA ARG A 69 2.09 5.87 -3.77
C ARG A 69 1.81 5.16 -5.10
N GLY A 70 2.84 4.97 -5.94
CA GLY A 70 2.71 4.20 -7.18
C GLY A 70 2.19 2.78 -6.94
N SER A 71 2.81 2.06 -6.00
CA SER A 71 2.40 0.71 -5.61
C SER A 71 0.97 0.66 -5.04
N LEU A 72 0.51 1.70 -4.35
CA LEU A 72 -0.88 1.78 -3.87
C LEU A 72 -1.89 1.88 -5.02
N TYR A 73 -1.60 2.66 -6.07
CA TYR A 73 -2.45 2.73 -7.27
C TYR A 73 -2.41 1.43 -8.08
N GLU A 74 -1.26 0.76 -8.11
CA GLU A 74 -1.15 -0.58 -8.69
C GLU A 74 -2.01 -1.60 -7.92
N THR A 75 -1.99 -1.55 -6.58
CA THR A 75 -2.85 -2.37 -5.71
C THR A 75 -4.32 -2.17 -6.05
N LYS A 76 -4.78 -0.90 -6.15
CA LYS A 76 -6.16 -0.55 -6.56
C LYS A 76 -6.52 -1.16 -7.93
N THR A 77 -5.58 -1.16 -8.86
CA THR A 77 -5.77 -1.73 -10.20
C THR A 77 -5.96 -3.25 -10.14
N TRP A 78 -5.09 -3.96 -9.42
CA TRP A 78 -5.19 -5.42 -9.30
C TRP A 78 -6.40 -5.87 -8.50
N LEU A 79 -6.78 -5.13 -7.45
CA LEU A 79 -7.97 -5.40 -6.66
C LEU A 79 -9.25 -5.23 -7.51
N THR A 80 -9.31 -4.18 -8.32
CA THR A 80 -10.42 -3.96 -9.28
C THR A 80 -10.50 -5.09 -10.31
N LYS A 81 -9.36 -5.55 -10.84
CA LYS A 81 -9.33 -6.70 -11.75
C LYS A 81 -9.80 -7.99 -11.06
N ALA A 82 -9.39 -8.22 -9.82
CA ALA A 82 -9.82 -9.39 -9.04
C ALA A 82 -11.33 -9.40 -8.82
N LYS A 83 -11.92 -8.25 -8.45
CA LYS A 83 -13.37 -8.06 -8.38
C LYS A 83 -14.07 -8.37 -9.71
N ASN A 84 -13.62 -7.78 -10.80
CA ASN A 84 -14.22 -7.97 -12.13
C ASN A 84 -14.15 -9.44 -12.60
N ARG A 85 -13.15 -10.19 -12.13
CA ARG A 85 -12.98 -11.63 -12.37
C ARG A 85 -13.70 -12.51 -11.35
N LYS A 86 -14.49 -11.91 -10.44
CA LYS A 86 -15.26 -12.59 -9.39
C LYS A 86 -14.38 -13.41 -8.42
N LEU A 87 -13.15 -12.97 -8.19
CA LEU A 87 -12.22 -13.56 -7.22
C LEU A 87 -12.35 -12.95 -5.81
N LEU A 88 -13.14 -11.87 -5.72
CA LEU A 88 -13.46 -11.13 -4.50
C LEU A 88 -14.97 -10.95 -4.44
N ASN A 89 -15.54 -11.06 -3.24
CA ASN A 89 -16.89 -10.61 -3.02
C ASN A 89 -16.94 -9.07 -2.91
N GLU A 90 -18.13 -8.50 -3.09
CA GLU A 90 -18.35 -7.05 -3.10
C GLU A 90 -17.97 -6.39 -1.78
N GLU A 91 -18.26 -7.05 -0.66
CA GLU A 91 -18.03 -6.54 0.69
C GLU A 91 -16.54 -6.39 1.00
N ILE A 92 -15.74 -7.44 0.79
CA ILE A 92 -14.28 -7.42 0.96
C ILE A 92 -13.65 -6.39 0.02
N PHE A 93 -14.09 -6.35 -1.24
CA PHE A 93 -13.60 -5.34 -2.19
C PHE A 93 -13.85 -3.92 -1.66
N ASN A 94 -15.06 -3.61 -1.22
CA ASN A 94 -15.40 -2.28 -0.72
C ASN A 94 -14.61 -1.93 0.56
N GLN A 95 -14.45 -2.89 1.47
CA GLN A 95 -13.66 -2.70 2.69
C GLN A 95 -12.19 -2.38 2.37
N MET A 96 -11.57 -3.16 1.49
CA MET A 96 -10.18 -2.92 1.06
C MET A 96 -10.04 -1.60 0.31
N MET A 97 -11.03 -1.21 -0.50
CA MET A 97 -11.03 0.08 -1.19
C MET A 97 -11.08 1.28 -0.23
N ILE A 98 -11.88 1.19 0.84
CA ILE A 98 -11.91 2.21 1.91
C ILE A 98 -10.53 2.34 2.55
N THR A 99 -9.87 1.21 2.86
CA THR A 99 -8.52 1.20 3.43
C THR A 99 -7.49 1.82 2.47
N ILE A 100 -7.55 1.50 1.17
CA ILE A 100 -6.68 2.08 0.14
C ILE A 100 -6.83 3.61 0.09
N ASP A 101 -8.07 4.12 0.13
CA ASP A 101 -8.32 5.56 0.08
C ASP A 101 -7.81 6.25 1.36
N ASP A 102 -7.92 5.62 2.53
CA ASP A 102 -7.35 6.14 3.79
C ASP A 102 -5.80 6.18 3.74
N ILE A 103 -5.16 5.11 3.26
CA ILE A 103 -3.70 5.10 3.04
C ILE A 103 -3.31 6.22 2.08
N SER A 104 -4.04 6.41 0.98
CA SER A 104 -3.75 7.45 -0.02
C SER A 104 -3.77 8.86 0.59
N VAL A 105 -4.79 9.18 1.39
CA VAL A 105 -4.89 10.49 2.06
C VAL A 105 -3.73 10.68 3.05
N LYS A 106 -3.47 9.70 3.92
CA LYS A 106 -2.40 9.78 4.92
C LYS A 106 -1.02 9.87 4.28
N LEU A 107 -0.76 9.07 3.25
CA LEU A 107 0.49 9.06 2.51
C LEU A 107 0.74 10.41 1.82
N ASN A 108 -0.27 10.97 1.16
CA ASN A 108 -0.15 12.28 0.52
C ASN A 108 0.12 13.40 1.54
N ASN A 109 -0.51 13.35 2.72
CA ASN A 109 -0.24 14.31 3.80
C ASN A 109 1.19 14.17 4.34
N TYR A 110 1.69 12.94 4.49
CA TYR A 110 3.06 12.70 4.90
C TYR A 110 4.08 13.18 3.85
N ILE A 111 3.89 12.87 2.57
CA ILE A 111 4.75 13.38 1.48
C ILE A 111 4.84 14.91 1.50
N LYS A 112 3.73 15.60 1.82
CA LYS A 112 3.67 17.07 1.92
C LYS A 112 4.38 17.62 3.16
N SER A 113 4.55 16.83 4.23
CA SER A 113 5.26 17.27 5.45
C SER A 113 6.77 17.09 5.33
N ILE A 114 7.25 16.13 4.52
CA ILE A 114 8.68 15.90 4.29
C ILE A 114 9.35 17.15 3.68
N GLY A 115 10.43 17.61 4.30
CA GLY A 115 11.21 18.75 3.82
C GLY A 115 10.59 20.11 4.10
N LYS A 116 9.45 20.18 4.81
CA LYS A 116 9.02 21.43 5.43
C LYS A 116 9.89 21.67 6.66
N THR A 117 10.89 22.54 6.52
CA THR A 117 11.55 23.15 7.67
C THR A 117 10.45 23.77 8.54
N LYS A 118 10.41 23.47 9.84
CA LYS A 118 9.80 24.43 10.78
C LYS A 118 10.56 25.72 10.54
N ASN A 119 9.90 26.75 10.03
CA ASN A 119 10.45 28.10 10.10
C ASN A 119 10.87 28.31 11.56
N GLN A 120 12.14 28.68 11.74
CA GLN A 120 12.63 29.27 12.98
C GLN A 120 11.78 30.49 13.33
#